data_AF-A0A4V1SPN9-F1
#
_entry.id   AF-A0A4V1SPN9-F1
#
_cell.length_a   1.000
_cell.length_b   1.000
_cell.length_c   1.000
_cell.angle_alpha   90.00
_cell.angle_beta   90.00
_cell.angle_gamma   90.00
#
_symmetry.space_group_name_H-M   'P 1'
#
loop_
_entity.id
_entity.type
_entity.pdbx_description
1 polymer ?
#
loop_
_entity_poly.entity_id
_entity_poly.type
_entity_poly.pdbx_seq_one_letter_code
_entity_poly.pdbx_strand_id
1 'polypeptide(L)'
;IAAPPRRAVAIGMSVASLRRRLAEEGLQFREVRAALLNSIAQSALKDGAAIGDVAESLGFSDGRSFARAFRQWNGVAPGDYRRKPA
;
A
#
# COMPACT_ATOMS: atom_id res chain seq x y z
N ILE A 1 30.55 10.28 -0.67
CA ILE A 1 29.57 9.85 0.37
C ILE A 1 28.45 10.89 0.35
N ALA A 2 27.31 10.52 -0.23
CA ALA A 2 26.26 11.45 -0.63
C ALA A 2 25.59 12.15 0.58
N ALA A 3 25.31 13.43 0.42
CA ALA A 3 24.80 14.35 1.43
C ALA A 3 23.52 13.86 2.13
N PRO A 4 23.37 14.09 3.44
CA PRO A 4 22.13 13.77 4.16
C PRO A 4 20.95 14.60 3.61
N PRO A 5 19.73 14.03 3.56
CA PRO A 5 18.58 14.72 2.99
C PRO A 5 18.26 15.99 3.79
N ARG A 6 18.23 17.11 3.07
CA ARG A 6 17.78 18.41 3.55
C ARG A 6 16.30 18.33 3.96
N ARG A 7 16.03 18.44 5.25
CA ARG A 7 14.87 19.13 5.83
C ARG A 7 15.18 19.43 7.30
N ALA A 8 15.76 20.61 7.52
CA ALA A 8 15.82 21.21 8.84
C ALA A 8 14.39 21.64 9.21
N VAL A 9 13.74 20.91 10.11
CA VAL A 9 12.59 21.45 10.83
C VAL A 9 13.04 21.62 12.27
N ALA A 10 13.31 22.87 12.64
CA ALA A 10 13.50 23.30 14.01
C ALA A 10 12.15 23.17 14.74
N ILE A 11 11.84 21.97 15.19
CA ILE A 11 10.77 21.73 16.15
C ILE A 11 11.49 21.33 17.43
N GLY A 12 11.15 21.94 18.57
CA GLY A 12 11.81 21.73 19.88
C GLY A 12 11.67 20.30 20.44
N MET A 13 12.04 19.29 19.67
CA MET A 13 11.94 17.87 19.95
C MET A 13 13.29 17.18 19.76
N SER A 14 13.55 16.15 20.55
CA SER A 14 14.75 15.33 20.38
C SER A 14 14.74 14.58 19.03
N VAL A 15 15.92 14.24 18.53
CA VAL A 15 16.08 13.42 17.31
C VAL A 15 15.34 12.08 17.42
N ALA A 16 15.28 11.48 18.62
CA ALA A 16 14.54 10.24 18.86
C ALA A 16 13.02 10.44 18.72
N SER A 17 12.49 11.56 19.23
CA SER A 17 11.08 11.93 19.10
C SER A 17 10.69 12.21 17.65
N LEU A 18 11.55 12.89 16.89
CA LEU A 18 11.34 13.13 15.46
C LEU A 18 11.34 11.83 14.66
N ARG A 19 12.33 10.95 14.90
CA ARG A 19 12.41 9.63 14.26
C ARG A 19 11.17 8.79 14.55
N ARG A 20 10.69 8.80 15.80
CA ARG A 20 9.49 8.05 16.18
C ARG A 20 8.25 8.59 15.48
N ARG A 21 8.04 9.90 15.47
CA ARG A 21 6.90 10.53 14.75
C ARG A 21 6.95 10.28 13.26
N LEU A 22 8.12 10.40 12.63
CA LEU A 22 8.27 10.08 11.20
C LEU A 22 7.99 8.60 10.91
N ALA A 23 8.35 7.70 11.82
CA ALA A 23 8.02 6.28 11.70
C ALA A 23 6.52 6.02 11.90
N GLU A 24 5.91 6.63 12.91
CA GLU A 24 4.46 6.56 13.19
C GLU A 24 3.64 7.11 12.01
N GLU A 25 3.97 8.30 11.50
CA GLU A 25 3.35 8.89 10.30
C GLU A 25 3.60 8.02 9.07
N GLY A 26 4.80 7.45 8.94
CA GLY A 26 5.12 6.52 7.86
C GLY A 26 4.30 5.22 7.91
N LEU A 27 3.99 4.72 9.11
CA LEU A 27 3.08 3.59 9.30
C LEU A 27 1.65 3.99 8.93
N GLN A 28 1.14 5.11 9.44
CA GLN A 28 -0.20 5.59 9.11
C GLN A 28 -0.37 5.84 7.60
N PHE A 29 0.61 6.47 6.95
CA PHE A 29 0.57 6.68 5.51
C PHE A 29 0.53 5.36 4.73
N ARG A 30 1.29 4.35 5.16
CA ARG A 30 1.24 3.01 4.54
C ARG A 30 -0.12 2.37 4.70
N GLU A 31 -0.74 2.50 5.87
CA GLU A 31 -2.07 1.95 6.16
C GLU A 31 -3.14 2.62 5.31
N VAL A 32 -3.16 3.95 5.27
CA VAL A 32 -4.10 4.73 4.43
C VAL A 32 -3.91 4.39 2.95
N ARG A 33 -2.66 4.31 2.48
CA ARG A 33 -2.36 3.92 1.10
C ARG A 33 -2.82 2.50 0.81
N ALA A 34 -2.59 1.55 1.72
CA ALA A 34 -3.03 0.17 1.56
C ALA A 34 -4.55 0.07 1.49
N ALA A 35 -5.29 0.80 2.35
CA ALA A 35 -6.74 0.84 2.34
C ALA A 35 -7.29 1.38 1.01
N LEU A 36 -6.71 2.48 0.50
CA LEU A 36 -7.10 3.06 -0.79
C LEU A 36 -6.85 2.09 -1.96
N LEU A 37 -5.63 1.53 -2.05
CA LEU A 37 -5.30 0.55 -3.10
C LEU A 37 -6.20 -0.68 -3.02
N ASN A 38 -6.53 -1.14 -1.81
CA ASN A 38 -7.42 -2.27 -1.62
C ASN A 38 -8.84 -1.97 -2.12
N SER A 39 -9.37 -0.78 -1.84
CA SER A 39 -10.69 -0.36 -2.32
C SER A 39 -10.77 -0.38 -3.85
N ILE A 40 -9.75 0.17 -4.52
CA ILE A 40 -9.69 0.20 -6.00
C ILE A 40 -9.56 -1.24 -6.55
N ALA A 41 -8.68 -2.05 -5.95
CA ALA A 41 -8.49 -3.44 -6.35
C ALA A 41 -9.79 -4.25 -6.25
N GLN A 42 -10.53 -4.09 -5.15
CA GLN A 42 -11.80 -4.79 -4.95
C GLN A 42 -12.85 -4.40 -5.99
N SER A 43 -12.96 -3.12 -6.32
CA SER A 43 -13.88 -2.66 -7.38
C SER A 43 -13.50 -3.27 -8.72
N ALA A 44 -12.25 -3.11 -9.13
CA ALA A 44 -11.78 -3.60 -10.42
C ALA A 44 -11.93 -5.13 -10.57
N LEU A 45 -11.68 -5.89 -9.51
CA LEU A 45 -11.89 -7.34 -9.51
C LEU A 45 -13.36 -7.73 -9.58
N LYS A 46 -14.27 -6.98 -8.95
CA LYS A 46 -15.72 -7.20 -9.08
C LYS A 46 -16.21 -6.89 -10.50
N ASP A 47 -15.62 -5.90 -11.13
CA ASP A 47 -15.89 -5.53 -12.52
C ASP A 47 -15.27 -6.51 -13.55
N GLY A 48 -14.60 -7.57 -13.07
CA GLY A 48 -14.09 -8.66 -13.90
C GLY A 48 -12.70 -8.43 -14.47
N ALA A 49 -11.99 -7.36 -14.07
CA ALA A 49 -10.65 -7.06 -14.55
C ALA A 49 -9.67 -8.22 -14.31
N ALA A 50 -8.70 -8.37 -15.21
CA ALA A 50 -7.65 -9.38 -15.03
C ALA A 50 -6.71 -8.97 -13.90
N ILE A 51 -6.26 -9.95 -13.12
CA ILE A 51 -5.39 -9.71 -11.95
C ILE A 51 -4.07 -9.02 -12.34
N GLY A 52 -3.55 -9.31 -13.53
CA GLY A 52 -2.35 -8.66 -14.07
C GLY A 52 -2.56 -7.16 -14.31
N ASP A 53 -3.64 -6.79 -14.99
CA ASP A 53 -3.98 -5.40 -15.30
C ASP A 53 -4.26 -4.58 -14.03
N VAL A 54 -4.93 -5.20 -13.04
CA VAL A 54 -5.14 -4.58 -11.71
C VAL A 54 -3.80 -4.37 -10.99
N ALA A 55 -2.86 -5.32 -11.09
CA ALA A 55 -1.55 -5.16 -10.47
C ALA A 55 -0.76 -4.00 -11.10
N GLU A 56 -0.75 -3.92 -12.43
CA GLU A 56 -0.04 -2.87 -13.18
C GLU A 56 -0.63 -1.48 -12.90
N SER A 57 -1.95 -1.34 -12.99
CA SER A 57 -2.64 -0.06 -12.72
C SER A 57 -2.45 0.47 -11.29
N LEU A 58 -2.25 -0.42 -10.32
CA LEU A 58 -1.99 -0.05 -8.92
C LEU A 58 -0.49 0.15 -8.61
N GLY A 59 0.39 -0.01 -9.60
CA GLY A 59 1.84 0.19 -9.48
C GLY A 59 2.57 -0.96 -8.77
N PHE A 60 2.05 -2.18 -8.84
CA PHE A 60 2.79 -3.38 -8.42
C PHE A 60 3.72 -3.85 -9.55
N SER A 61 4.85 -4.44 -9.16
CA SER A 61 5.84 -4.96 -10.11
C SER A 61 5.33 -6.18 -10.90
N ASP A 62 4.47 -6.99 -10.28
CA ASP A 62 3.84 -8.14 -10.93
C ASP A 62 2.54 -8.55 -10.20
N GLY A 63 1.79 -9.46 -10.84
CA GLY A 63 0.57 -10.03 -10.26
C GLY A 63 0.81 -10.84 -8.97
N ARG A 64 2.03 -11.38 -8.75
CA ARG A 64 2.36 -12.15 -7.53
C ARG A 64 2.49 -11.24 -6.31
N SER A 65 3.12 -10.09 -6.48
CA SER A 65 3.32 -9.05 -5.48
C SER A 65 1.99 -8.42 -5.09
N PHE A 66 1.14 -8.13 -6.09
CA PHE A 66 -0.25 -7.73 -5.87
C PHE A 66 -1.04 -8.81 -5.12
N ALA A 67 -0.99 -10.07 -5.55
CA ALA A 67 -1.74 -11.15 -4.90
C ALA A 67 -1.35 -11.37 -3.43
N ARG A 68 -0.06 -11.21 -3.09
CA ARG A 68 0.41 -11.23 -1.69
C ARG A 68 -0.19 -10.07 -0.89
N ALA A 69 -0.10 -8.85 -1.41
CA ALA A 69 -0.64 -7.66 -0.73
C ALA A 69 -2.17 -7.77 -0.57
N PHE A 70 -2.88 -8.15 -1.62
CA PHE A 70 -4.33 -8.34 -1.61
C PHE A 70 -4.76 -9.41 -0.59
N ARG A 71 -4.03 -10.53 -0.50
CA ARG A 71 -4.30 -11.56 0.51
C ARG A 71 -4.02 -11.05 1.92
N GLN A 72 -2.97 -10.26 2.12
CA GLN A 72 -2.68 -9.64 3.42
C GLN A 72 -3.81 -8.71 3.85
N TRP A 73 -4.40 -7.96 2.92
CA TRP A 73 -5.48 -7.01 3.21
C TRP A 73 -6.85 -7.67 3.40
N ASN A 74 -7.16 -8.75 2.65
CA ASN A 74 -8.52 -9.31 2.57
C ASN A 74 -8.63 -10.77 3.06
N GLY A 75 -7.53 -11.43 3.41
CA GLY A 75 -7.50 -12.83 3.82
C GLY A 75 -7.67 -13.86 2.69
N VAL A 76 -8.03 -13.44 1.48
CA VAL A 76 -8.27 -14.32 0.31
C VAL A 76 -7.46 -13.88 -0.91
N ALA A 77 -7.21 -14.80 -1.85
CA ALA A 77 -6.54 -14.44 -3.10
C ALA A 77 -7.47 -13.62 -4.02
N PRO A 78 -6.92 -12.73 -4.85
CA PRO A 78 -7.72 -11.90 -5.77
C PRO A 78 -8.53 -12.74 -6.77
N GLY A 79 -8.03 -13.91 -7.18
CA GLY A 79 -8.75 -14.84 -8.06
C GLY A 79 -9.95 -15.53 -7.39
N ASP A 80 -9.90 -15.73 -6.07
CA ASP A 80 -11.03 -16.26 -5.31
C ASP A 80 -12.03 -15.14 -5.03
N TYR A 81 -11.54 -13.92 -4.76
CA TYR A 81 -12.37 -12.73 -4.60
C TYR A 81 -13.18 -12.43 -5.86
N ARG A 82 -12.55 -12.51 -7.05
CA ARG A 82 -13.23 -12.33 -8.35
C ARG A 82 -14.29 -13.40 -8.65
N ARG A 83 -14.12 -14.62 -8.15
CA ARG A 83 -15.05 -15.74 -8.41
C ARG A 83 -16.28 -15.71 -7.52
N LYS A 84 -16.32 -14.86 -6.49
CA LYS A 84 -17.54 -14.70 -5.69
C LYS A 84 -18.58 -13.96 -6.54
N PRO A 85 -19.79 -14.52 -6.72
CA PRO A 85 -20.89 -13.74 -7.29
C PRO A 85 -21.11 -12.51 -6.40
N ALA A 86 -21.33 -11.36 -7.05
CA ALA A 86 -21.67 -10.11 -6.38
C ALA A 86 -22.98 -10.24 -5.59
#